data_AF-A0A953MZH6-F1
#
_entry.id   AF-A0A953MZH6-F1
#
_cell.length_a   1.000
_cell.length_b   1.000
_cell.length_c   1.000
_cell.angle_alpha   90.00
_cell.angle_beta   90.00
_cell.angle_gamma   90.00
#
_symmetry.space_group_name_H-M   'P 1'
#
loop_
_entity.id
_entity.type
_entity.pdbx_description
1 polymer ?
#
loop_
_entity_poly.entity_id
_entity_poly.type
_entity_poly.pdbx_seq_one_letter_code
_entity_poly.pdbx_strand_id
1 'polypeptide(L)'
;MKAPIAEELKQLHDLSHKLPYVGTGMMDGTGTIPGAGFFPCAWGSLDAAQPISRRAIMVLGQDQDRVSGLAKSLRRGDEFHTSTWRNMEALFADAGLPMEACFFTNFIMGVRQDDTRNTGPSPALAHPDFMRACSALFMEQLSLLRPEVIITLGMIPFQLLSLISDDFSYRALGITEFKEIDARNMHINEDVVFDNAQRTTATVIALCHPCQPQNGRARHFSNGIADEVDLLAKAFAPMREVWRNEVK
;
A
#
# COMPACT_ATOMS: atom_id res chain seq x y z
N MET A 1 -10.74 2.52 28.02
CA MET A 1 -11.70 2.36 26.90
C MET A 1 -10.88 2.32 25.62
N LYS A 2 -11.11 1.34 24.72
CA LYS A 2 -10.51 1.38 23.39
C LYS A 2 -11.08 2.60 22.64
N ALA A 3 -10.23 3.36 21.95
CA ALA A 3 -10.70 4.46 21.11
C ALA A 3 -11.75 3.93 20.11
N PRO A 4 -12.78 4.72 19.76
CA PRO A 4 -13.73 4.32 18.73
C PRO A 4 -12.98 4.12 17.41
N ILE A 5 -13.31 3.07 16.67
CA ILE A 5 -12.80 2.83 15.32
C ILE A 5 -13.78 3.51 14.36
N ALA A 6 -13.28 4.17 13.32
CA ALA A 6 -14.12 4.74 12.27
C ALA A 6 -14.97 3.65 11.59
N GLU A 7 -16.25 3.94 11.29
CA GLU A 7 -17.16 2.95 10.69
C GLU A 7 -16.66 2.46 9.32
N GLU A 8 -15.97 3.31 8.56
CA GLU A 8 -15.34 2.96 7.28
C GLU A 8 -14.30 1.82 7.44
N LEU A 9 -13.48 1.87 8.48
CA LEU A 9 -12.49 0.82 8.78
C LEU A 9 -13.16 -0.49 9.18
N LYS A 10 -14.20 -0.39 10.01
CA LYS A 10 -14.98 -1.55 10.42
C LYS A 10 -15.65 -2.23 9.23
N GLN A 11 -16.23 -1.45 8.30
CA GLN A 11 -16.78 -1.97 7.06
C GLN A 11 -15.71 -2.74 6.26
N LEU A 12 -14.51 -2.19 6.11
CA LEU A 12 -13.42 -2.85 5.38
C LEU A 12 -12.94 -4.13 6.08
N HIS A 13 -12.84 -4.14 7.41
CA HIS A 13 -12.53 -5.36 8.18
C HIS A 13 -13.62 -6.43 8.01
N ASP A 14 -14.90 -6.06 8.08
CA ASP A 14 -16.02 -6.97 7.86
C ASP A 14 -16.00 -7.60 6.46
N LEU A 15 -15.54 -6.85 5.45
CA LEU A 15 -15.34 -7.38 4.10
C LEU A 15 -14.11 -8.29 4.01
N SER A 16 -13.01 -7.92 4.66
CA SER A 16 -11.77 -8.72 4.71
C SER A 16 -11.99 -10.10 5.36
N HIS A 17 -12.80 -10.16 6.41
CA HIS A 17 -13.19 -11.43 7.07
C HIS A 17 -13.98 -12.38 6.15
N LYS A 18 -14.60 -11.88 5.08
CA LYS A 18 -15.44 -12.68 4.17
C LYS A 18 -14.66 -13.25 2.97
N LEU A 19 -13.36 -12.98 2.87
CA LEU A 19 -12.56 -13.45 1.76
C LEU A 19 -12.36 -14.99 1.80
N PRO A 20 -12.23 -15.65 0.63
CA PRO A 20 -12.13 -17.10 0.56
C PRO A 20 -10.71 -17.61 0.85
N TYR A 21 -10.26 -17.53 2.11
CA TYR A 21 -8.89 -17.90 2.52
C TYR A 21 -8.54 -19.39 2.38
N VAL A 22 -9.52 -20.28 2.36
CA VAL A 22 -9.28 -21.74 2.40
C VAL A 22 -8.49 -22.18 1.16
N GLY A 23 -7.33 -22.80 1.39
CA GLY A 23 -6.50 -23.37 0.33
C GLY A 23 -5.65 -22.37 -0.44
N THR A 24 -5.60 -21.09 -0.03
CA THR A 24 -4.86 -20.04 -0.77
C THR A 24 -3.41 -19.84 -0.30
N GLY A 25 -3.00 -20.56 0.76
CA GLY A 25 -1.75 -20.29 1.47
C GLY A 25 -1.77 -19.00 2.30
N MET A 26 -2.92 -18.32 2.36
CA MET A 26 -3.16 -17.15 3.19
C MET A 26 -4.08 -17.50 4.37
N MET A 27 -3.96 -16.75 5.45
CA MET A 27 -4.89 -16.80 6.58
C MET A 27 -5.48 -15.42 6.86
N ASP A 28 -6.68 -15.43 7.43
CA ASP A 28 -7.28 -14.22 7.97
C ASP A 28 -6.51 -13.76 9.21
N GLY A 29 -5.97 -12.54 9.15
CA GLY A 29 -5.33 -11.84 10.28
C GLY A 29 -6.02 -10.51 10.62
N THR A 30 -7.20 -10.28 10.08
CA THR A 30 -7.89 -8.98 10.08
C THR A 30 -8.10 -8.44 11.50
N GLY A 31 -7.72 -7.18 11.73
CA GLY A 31 -7.96 -6.44 12.98
C GLY A 31 -7.25 -7.03 14.22
N THR A 32 -6.24 -7.86 14.03
CA THR A 32 -5.56 -8.54 15.14
C THR A 32 -4.54 -7.62 15.83
N ILE A 33 -3.86 -6.74 15.08
CA ILE A 33 -2.88 -5.78 15.61
C ILE A 33 -3.62 -4.52 16.10
N PRO A 34 -3.52 -4.18 17.41
CA PRO A 34 -4.32 -3.10 17.99
C PRO A 34 -3.81 -1.69 17.71
N GLY A 35 -2.62 -1.54 17.14
CA GLY A 35 -1.97 -0.25 16.85
C GLY A 35 -1.76 0.00 15.37
N ALA A 36 -0.87 0.93 15.05
CA ALA A 36 -0.52 1.29 13.68
C ALA A 36 0.21 0.15 12.96
N GLY A 37 -0.06 0.02 11.67
CA GLY A 37 0.43 -1.04 10.81
C GLY A 37 -0.36 -1.06 9.51
N PHE A 38 -0.04 -2.02 8.63
CA PHE A 38 -0.75 -2.17 7.37
C PHE A 38 -2.11 -2.87 7.56
N PHE A 39 -3.12 -2.39 6.84
CA PHE A 39 -4.38 -3.11 6.66
C PHE A 39 -4.13 -4.42 5.86
N PRO A 40 -4.81 -5.55 6.16
CA PRO A 40 -5.97 -5.69 7.06
C PRO A 40 -5.62 -6.03 8.50
N CYS A 41 -4.37 -6.40 8.81
CA CYS A 41 -4.06 -6.92 10.14
C CYS A 41 -4.02 -5.84 11.22
N ALA A 42 -3.66 -4.63 10.84
CA ALA A 42 -3.75 -3.42 11.66
C ALA A 42 -4.81 -2.46 11.11
N TRP A 43 -4.84 -1.23 11.62
CA TRP A 43 -5.81 -0.21 11.22
C TRP A 43 -5.52 0.46 9.88
N GLY A 44 -4.31 0.31 9.33
CA GLY A 44 -3.90 1.05 8.14
C GLY A 44 -3.71 2.55 8.37
N SER A 45 -3.84 3.05 9.60
CA SER A 45 -3.65 4.46 9.92
C SER A 45 -2.98 4.63 11.27
N LEU A 46 -2.40 5.82 11.48
CA LEU A 46 -1.83 6.21 12.79
C LEU A 46 -2.91 6.51 13.84
N ASP A 47 -4.12 6.82 13.38
CA ASP A 47 -5.27 7.14 14.23
C ASP A 47 -6.51 6.47 13.65
N ALA A 48 -6.92 5.36 14.27
CA ALA A 48 -8.07 4.56 13.87
C ALA A 48 -9.42 5.24 14.16
N ALA A 49 -9.44 6.31 14.97
CA ALA A 49 -10.65 7.07 15.26
C ALA A 49 -11.01 8.06 14.15
N GLN A 50 -10.04 8.42 13.31
CA GLN A 50 -10.30 9.28 12.16
C GLN A 50 -10.83 8.47 10.98
N PRO A 51 -11.81 9.00 10.23
CA PRO A 51 -12.22 8.43 8.95
C PRO A 51 -11.01 8.23 8.02
N ILE A 52 -11.00 7.13 7.29
CA ILE A 52 -9.98 6.91 6.26
C ILE A 52 -10.20 7.84 5.08
N SER A 53 -11.43 8.25 4.77
CA SER A 53 -11.77 9.22 3.72
C SER A 53 -11.05 10.58 3.82
N ARG A 54 -10.33 10.84 4.92
CA ARG A 54 -9.45 12.02 5.10
C ARG A 54 -7.99 11.80 4.70
N ARG A 55 -7.61 10.59 4.28
CA ARG A 55 -6.23 10.24 3.95
C ARG A 55 -6.04 10.34 2.44
N ALA A 56 -5.47 11.45 1.98
CA ALA A 56 -5.25 11.69 0.56
C ALA A 56 -4.18 10.77 -0.07
N ILE A 57 -3.40 10.06 0.76
CA ILE A 57 -2.28 9.22 0.31
C ILE A 57 -2.56 7.77 0.69
N MET A 58 -2.53 6.87 -0.29
CA MET A 58 -2.55 5.42 -0.07
C MET A 58 -1.14 4.86 -0.23
N VAL A 59 -0.66 4.08 0.73
CA VAL A 59 0.60 3.34 0.65
C VAL A 59 0.27 1.86 0.52
N LEU A 60 0.67 1.27 -0.60
CA LEU A 60 0.26 -0.05 -1.05
C LEU A 60 1.41 -1.06 -0.98
N GLY A 61 1.34 -1.95 0.01
CA GLY A 61 2.13 -3.16 0.11
C GLY A 61 1.51 -4.33 -0.67
N GLN A 62 2.22 -5.47 -0.64
CA GLN A 62 1.79 -6.67 -1.34
C GLN A 62 0.82 -7.50 -0.50
N ASP A 63 1.31 -8.04 0.62
CA ASP A 63 0.59 -8.86 1.58
C ASP A 63 1.17 -8.64 2.99
N GLN A 64 0.47 -9.11 4.01
CA GLN A 64 1.01 -9.15 5.36
C GLN A 64 2.09 -10.25 5.45
N ASP A 65 3.05 -10.04 6.37
CA ASP A 65 4.09 -11.00 6.80
C ASP A 65 3.54 -12.43 7.07
N ARG A 66 4.41 -13.35 7.43
CA ARG A 66 4.02 -14.71 7.87
C ARG A 66 3.41 -14.73 9.27
N VAL A 67 2.79 -15.86 9.63
CA VAL A 67 2.16 -16.10 10.96
C VAL A 67 3.07 -15.72 12.12
N SER A 68 4.32 -16.17 12.10
CA SER A 68 5.28 -15.85 13.18
C SER A 68 5.67 -14.37 13.22
N GLY A 69 5.61 -13.66 12.09
CA GLY A 69 5.78 -12.22 11.98
C GLY A 69 4.61 -11.48 12.61
N LEU A 70 3.37 -11.85 12.22
CA LEU A 70 2.15 -11.35 12.85
C LEU A 70 2.19 -11.54 14.36
N ALA A 71 2.55 -12.72 14.85
CA ALA A 71 2.63 -13.00 16.29
C ALA A 71 3.61 -12.06 17.03
N LYS A 72 4.67 -11.59 16.37
CA LYS A 72 5.59 -10.59 16.95
C LYS A 72 4.93 -9.22 17.03
N SER A 73 4.25 -8.77 15.97
CA SER A 73 3.50 -7.52 15.96
C SER A 73 2.40 -7.51 17.02
N LEU A 74 1.67 -8.62 17.19
CA LEU A 74 0.65 -8.77 18.24
C LEU A 74 1.22 -8.59 19.65
N ARG A 75 2.40 -9.18 19.92
CA ARG A 75 3.06 -9.04 21.23
C ARG A 75 3.53 -7.61 21.49
N ARG A 76 3.86 -6.85 20.46
CA ARG A 76 4.31 -5.45 20.59
C ARG A 76 3.16 -4.45 20.58
N GLY A 77 2.06 -4.77 19.92
CA GLY A 77 0.91 -3.91 19.73
C GLY A 77 0.91 -3.12 18.42
N ASP A 78 2.03 -3.13 17.66
CA ASP A 78 2.20 -2.39 16.40
C ASP A 78 3.24 -3.07 15.47
N GLU A 79 3.42 -2.49 14.28
CA GLU A 79 4.40 -2.93 13.27
C GLU A 79 5.66 -2.04 13.16
N PHE A 80 5.78 -0.98 13.96
CA PHE A 80 6.84 0.04 13.80
C PHE A 80 8.25 -0.51 14.03
N HIS A 81 8.35 -1.64 14.68
CA HIS A 81 9.61 -2.35 14.90
C HIS A 81 10.22 -2.99 13.64
N THR A 82 9.48 -3.06 12.53
CA THR A 82 9.97 -3.69 11.30
C THR A 82 10.89 -2.76 10.51
N SER A 83 11.75 -3.32 9.67
CA SER A 83 12.59 -2.53 8.77
C SER A 83 11.80 -1.76 7.72
N THR A 84 10.61 -2.24 7.33
CA THR A 84 9.73 -1.52 6.40
C THR A 84 9.37 -0.16 6.98
N TRP A 85 8.82 -0.16 8.21
CA TRP A 85 8.37 1.04 8.89
C TRP A 85 9.51 2.02 9.14
N ARG A 86 10.62 1.56 9.72
CA ARG A 86 11.78 2.41 9.99
C ARG A 86 12.35 3.10 8.74
N ASN A 87 12.45 2.38 7.64
CA ASN A 87 13.01 2.94 6.40
C ASN A 87 11.99 3.86 5.69
N MET A 88 10.71 3.51 5.74
CA MET A 88 9.62 4.32 5.18
C MET A 88 9.45 5.63 5.94
N GLU A 89 9.52 5.61 7.27
CA GLU A 89 9.43 6.81 8.11
C GLU A 89 10.55 7.81 7.78
N ALA A 90 11.80 7.34 7.66
CA ALA A 90 12.92 8.17 7.24
C ALA A 90 12.71 8.75 5.83
N LEU A 91 12.32 7.90 4.87
CA LEU A 91 12.06 8.32 3.49
C LEU A 91 10.96 9.37 3.40
N PHE A 92 9.87 9.17 4.13
CA PHE A 92 8.72 10.09 4.14
C PHE A 92 9.07 11.39 4.84
N ALA A 93 9.82 11.34 5.94
CA ALA A 93 10.32 12.54 6.63
C ALA A 93 11.22 13.39 5.71
N ASP A 94 12.15 12.76 4.99
CA ASP A 94 13.06 13.44 4.06
C ASP A 94 12.31 14.05 2.87
N ALA A 95 11.28 13.37 2.36
CA ALA A 95 10.37 13.93 1.34
C ALA A 95 9.39 14.96 1.92
N GLY A 96 9.28 15.05 3.25
CA GLY A 96 8.31 15.80 4.05
C GLY A 96 6.85 15.44 3.73
N LEU A 97 6.59 14.16 3.59
CA LEU A 97 5.28 13.53 3.45
C LEU A 97 4.71 13.25 4.86
N PRO A 98 3.55 13.81 5.24
CA PRO A 98 2.97 13.58 6.56
C PRO A 98 2.37 12.16 6.65
N MET A 99 2.84 11.34 7.58
CA MET A 99 2.30 9.99 7.80
C MET A 99 0.82 10.02 8.22
N GLU A 100 0.35 11.13 8.79
CA GLU A 100 -1.04 11.35 9.15
C GLU A 100 -1.96 11.52 7.93
N ALA A 101 -1.42 11.85 6.76
CA ALA A 101 -2.20 11.86 5.52
C ALA A 101 -2.25 10.48 4.83
N CYS A 102 -1.54 9.48 5.38
CA CYS A 102 -1.41 8.15 4.79
C CYS A 102 -2.45 7.15 5.30
N PHE A 103 -2.88 6.29 4.38
CA PHE A 103 -3.52 5.01 4.66
C PHE A 103 -2.63 3.88 4.12
N PHE A 104 -2.14 3.02 5.03
CA PHE A 104 -1.23 1.91 4.75
C PHE A 104 -2.04 0.62 4.58
N THR A 105 -1.95 0.00 3.41
CA THR A 105 -2.72 -1.20 3.09
C THR A 105 -1.94 -2.15 2.20
N ASN A 106 -2.43 -3.38 2.06
CA ASN A 106 -1.91 -4.36 1.13
C ASN A 106 -2.92 -4.64 0.04
N PHE A 107 -2.45 -5.00 -1.15
CA PHE A 107 -3.36 -5.43 -2.22
C PHE A 107 -3.94 -6.81 -1.93
N ILE A 108 -3.09 -7.74 -1.50
CA ILE A 108 -3.44 -9.12 -1.15
C ILE A 108 -3.72 -9.17 0.35
N MET A 109 -4.94 -9.55 0.69
CA MET A 109 -5.41 -9.52 2.06
C MET A 109 -5.01 -10.79 2.81
N GLY A 110 -4.54 -10.60 4.05
CA GLY A 110 -4.19 -11.69 4.94
C GLY A 110 -2.69 -11.96 5.07
N VAL A 111 -2.40 -13.00 5.84
CA VAL A 111 -1.07 -13.35 6.36
C VAL A 111 -0.62 -14.66 5.73
N ARG A 112 0.67 -14.79 5.42
CA ARG A 112 1.19 -16.03 4.84
C ARG A 112 1.19 -17.15 5.86
N GLN A 113 0.62 -18.30 5.49
CA GLN A 113 0.61 -19.49 6.34
C GLN A 113 2.00 -20.16 6.42
N ASP A 114 2.75 -20.11 5.32
CA ASP A 114 4.10 -20.67 5.28
C ASP A 114 5.08 -19.78 6.07
N ASP A 115 5.74 -20.38 7.06
CA ASP A 115 6.69 -19.70 7.92
C ASP A 115 8.12 -19.64 7.32
N THR A 116 8.37 -20.24 6.16
CA THR A 116 9.72 -20.37 5.60
C THR A 116 10.21 -19.11 4.88
N ARG A 117 9.32 -18.34 4.24
CA ARG A 117 9.68 -17.12 3.49
C ARG A 117 8.61 -16.03 3.64
N ASN A 118 9.05 -14.82 3.94
CA ASN A 118 8.22 -13.62 3.97
C ASN A 118 8.58 -12.60 2.88
N THR A 119 9.35 -13.02 1.89
CA THR A 119 9.75 -12.19 0.75
C THR A 119 9.43 -12.92 -0.56
N GLY A 120 9.22 -12.13 -1.62
CA GLY A 120 8.90 -12.64 -2.95
C GLY A 120 7.39 -12.80 -3.20
N PRO A 121 7.02 -13.47 -4.30
CA PRO A 121 5.64 -13.63 -4.71
C PRO A 121 4.74 -14.23 -3.63
N SER A 122 3.52 -13.71 -3.52
CA SER A 122 2.50 -14.25 -2.60
C SER A 122 2.04 -15.62 -3.08
N PRO A 123 1.79 -16.61 -2.19
CA PRO A 123 1.11 -17.83 -2.59
C PRO A 123 -0.28 -17.53 -3.18
N ALA A 124 -0.94 -16.47 -2.72
CA ALA A 124 -2.24 -16.01 -3.22
C ALA A 124 -2.29 -15.78 -4.74
N LEU A 125 -1.16 -15.45 -5.38
CA LEU A 125 -1.09 -15.20 -6.82
C LEU A 125 -1.47 -16.42 -7.66
N ALA A 126 -1.37 -17.64 -7.09
CA ALA A 126 -1.81 -18.87 -7.72
C ALA A 126 -3.33 -19.12 -7.63
N HIS A 127 -4.09 -18.23 -6.98
CA HIS A 127 -5.51 -18.43 -6.66
C HIS A 127 -6.38 -17.30 -7.24
N PRO A 128 -6.84 -17.42 -8.50
CA PRO A 128 -7.57 -16.36 -9.20
C PRO A 128 -8.85 -15.90 -8.49
N ASP A 129 -9.60 -16.81 -7.87
CA ASP A 129 -10.81 -16.46 -7.11
C ASP A 129 -10.50 -15.57 -5.91
N PHE A 130 -9.42 -15.89 -5.19
CA PHE A 130 -8.96 -15.09 -4.06
C PHE A 130 -8.44 -13.73 -4.50
N MET A 131 -7.68 -13.68 -5.61
CA MET A 131 -7.19 -12.43 -6.18
C MET A 131 -8.33 -11.53 -6.68
N ARG A 132 -9.39 -12.11 -7.27
CA ARG A 132 -10.62 -11.36 -7.62
C ARG A 132 -11.29 -10.77 -6.38
N ALA A 133 -11.40 -11.54 -5.31
CA ALA A 133 -11.98 -11.06 -4.05
C ALA A 133 -11.14 -9.95 -3.40
N CYS A 134 -9.80 -10.08 -3.42
CA CYS A 134 -8.88 -9.03 -2.97
C CYS A 134 -9.01 -7.77 -3.83
N SER A 135 -9.09 -7.91 -5.15
CA SER A 135 -9.28 -6.79 -6.08
C SER A 135 -10.59 -6.05 -5.82
N ALA A 136 -11.68 -6.78 -5.57
CA ALA A 136 -12.97 -6.20 -5.19
C ALA A 136 -12.86 -5.39 -3.89
N LEU A 137 -12.24 -5.95 -2.84
CA LEU A 137 -12.03 -5.21 -1.59
C LEU A 137 -11.09 -4.01 -1.76
N PHE A 138 -10.11 -4.08 -2.66
CA PHE A 138 -9.26 -2.94 -2.97
C PHE A 138 -10.02 -1.82 -3.69
N MET A 139 -10.96 -2.15 -4.58
CA MET A 139 -11.85 -1.16 -5.19
C MET A 139 -12.78 -0.49 -4.16
N GLU A 140 -13.23 -1.21 -3.13
CA GLU A 140 -13.96 -0.62 -2.00
C GLU A 140 -13.08 0.36 -1.21
N GLN A 141 -11.82 0.01 -0.94
CA GLN A 141 -10.87 0.92 -0.31
C GLN A 141 -10.67 2.19 -1.15
N LEU A 142 -10.47 2.07 -2.45
CA LEU A 142 -10.36 3.23 -3.34
C LEU A 142 -11.63 4.09 -3.34
N SER A 143 -12.80 3.47 -3.36
CA SER A 143 -14.09 4.18 -3.39
C SER A 143 -14.35 4.98 -2.10
N LEU A 144 -13.93 4.45 -0.95
CA LEU A 144 -14.04 5.11 0.36
C LEU A 144 -12.96 6.18 0.54
N LEU A 145 -11.72 5.85 0.18
CA LEU A 145 -10.55 6.69 0.44
C LEU A 145 -10.43 7.84 -0.58
N ARG A 146 -10.69 7.55 -1.85
CA ARG A 146 -10.46 8.43 -3.01
C ARG A 146 -9.08 9.09 -2.95
N PRO A 147 -7.98 8.30 -2.87
CA PRO A 147 -6.65 8.86 -2.70
C PRO A 147 -6.27 9.72 -3.91
N GLU A 148 -5.61 10.83 -3.65
CA GLU A 148 -4.98 11.65 -4.70
C GLU A 148 -3.66 11.01 -5.17
N VAL A 149 -2.98 10.29 -4.26
CA VAL A 149 -1.71 9.61 -4.54
C VAL A 149 -1.74 8.17 -4.04
N ILE A 150 -1.28 7.23 -4.86
CA ILE A 150 -1.04 5.84 -4.51
C ILE A 150 0.47 5.55 -4.63
N ILE A 151 1.11 5.26 -3.52
CA ILE A 151 2.51 4.82 -3.46
C ILE A 151 2.54 3.29 -3.44
N THR A 152 3.16 2.67 -4.42
CA THR A 152 3.35 1.22 -4.48
C THR A 152 4.72 0.83 -3.95
N LEU A 153 4.76 -0.16 -3.05
CA LEU A 153 5.99 -0.66 -2.42
C LEU A 153 6.50 -1.90 -3.15
N GLY A 154 7.28 -1.70 -4.21
CA GLY A 154 7.81 -2.76 -5.05
C GLY A 154 6.99 -3.05 -6.32
N MET A 155 7.53 -3.94 -7.16
CA MET A 155 6.94 -4.24 -8.48
C MET A 155 5.61 -4.99 -8.41
N ILE A 156 5.43 -5.88 -7.43
CA ILE A 156 4.21 -6.70 -7.38
C ILE A 156 2.97 -5.83 -7.09
N PRO A 157 2.94 -4.98 -6.05
CA PRO A 157 1.84 -4.04 -5.86
C PRO A 157 1.59 -3.12 -7.06
N PHE A 158 2.65 -2.64 -7.70
CA PHE A 158 2.55 -1.86 -8.94
C PHE A 158 1.80 -2.64 -10.02
N GLN A 159 2.21 -3.87 -10.32
CA GLN A 159 1.57 -4.70 -11.35
C GLN A 159 0.13 -5.08 -10.99
N LEU A 160 -0.18 -5.27 -9.70
CA LEU A 160 -1.52 -5.64 -9.26
C LEU A 160 -2.55 -4.54 -9.52
N LEU A 161 -2.15 -3.27 -9.66
CA LEU A 161 -3.05 -2.19 -10.08
C LEU A 161 -3.62 -2.42 -11.49
N SER A 162 -2.95 -3.19 -12.36
CA SER A 162 -3.49 -3.55 -13.67
C SER A 162 -4.72 -4.47 -13.61
N LEU A 163 -5.02 -5.07 -12.45
CA LEU A 163 -6.22 -5.89 -12.25
C LEU A 163 -7.50 -5.05 -12.07
N ILE A 164 -7.37 -3.76 -11.77
CA ILE A 164 -8.47 -2.89 -11.34
C ILE A 164 -8.60 -1.59 -12.14
N SER A 165 -7.61 -1.28 -12.99
CA SER A 165 -7.61 -0.10 -13.85
C SER A 165 -7.19 -0.51 -15.26
N ASP A 166 -8.12 -0.35 -16.20
CA ASP A 166 -7.86 -0.59 -17.62
C ASP A 166 -6.80 0.38 -18.14
N ASP A 167 -6.90 1.66 -17.77
CA ASP A 167 -5.90 2.69 -18.08
C ASP A 167 -4.51 2.27 -17.61
N PHE A 168 -4.38 1.89 -16.34
CA PHE A 168 -3.10 1.45 -15.79
C PHE A 168 -2.60 0.15 -16.43
N SER A 169 -3.50 -0.77 -16.79
CA SER A 169 -3.16 -2.01 -17.49
C SER A 169 -2.46 -1.74 -18.82
N TYR A 170 -2.97 -0.80 -19.62
CA TYR A 170 -2.32 -0.41 -20.87
C TYR A 170 -0.97 0.27 -20.65
N ARG A 171 -0.87 1.16 -19.65
CA ARG A 171 0.39 1.84 -19.31
C ARG A 171 1.47 0.83 -18.88
N ALA A 172 1.12 -0.09 -17.97
CA ALA A 172 2.05 -1.03 -17.36
C ALA A 172 2.34 -2.27 -18.23
N LEU A 173 1.79 -2.36 -19.44
CA LEU A 173 1.90 -3.53 -20.30
C LEU A 173 3.37 -3.91 -20.58
N GLY A 174 3.74 -5.13 -20.21
CA GLY A 174 5.09 -5.65 -20.41
C GLY A 174 6.15 -5.07 -19.46
N ILE A 175 5.75 -4.43 -18.36
CA ILE A 175 6.66 -3.99 -17.30
C ILE A 175 6.72 -5.09 -16.22
N THR A 176 7.92 -5.59 -16.00
CA THR A 176 8.25 -6.66 -15.05
C THR A 176 9.30 -6.25 -14.02
N GLU A 177 10.12 -5.26 -14.35
CA GLU A 177 11.22 -4.79 -13.52
C GLU A 177 11.30 -3.26 -13.46
N PHE A 178 11.89 -2.72 -12.39
CA PHE A 178 12.06 -1.27 -12.22
C PHE A 178 12.85 -0.59 -13.35
N LYS A 179 13.83 -1.29 -13.94
CA LYS A 179 14.59 -0.76 -15.08
C LYS A 179 13.68 -0.38 -16.27
N GLU A 180 12.55 -1.08 -16.42
CA GLU A 180 11.59 -0.86 -17.50
C GLU A 180 10.65 0.30 -17.16
N ILE A 181 10.29 0.48 -15.88
CA ILE A 181 9.62 1.69 -15.39
C ILE A 181 10.49 2.91 -15.71
N ASP A 182 11.78 2.84 -15.36
CA ASP A 182 12.70 3.95 -15.55
C ASP A 182 12.93 4.23 -17.04
N ALA A 183 13.13 3.20 -17.87
CA ALA A 183 13.30 3.35 -19.32
C ALA A 183 12.08 3.98 -20.01
N ARG A 184 10.90 3.86 -19.41
CA ARG A 184 9.64 4.44 -19.92
C ARG A 184 9.24 5.74 -19.22
N ASN A 185 10.06 6.25 -18.28
CA ASN A 185 9.72 7.40 -17.43
C ASN A 185 8.39 7.24 -16.67
N MET A 186 8.06 6.02 -16.24
CA MET A 186 6.79 5.69 -15.58
C MET A 186 6.89 5.66 -14.04
N HIS A 187 7.86 6.37 -13.48
CA HIS A 187 8.06 6.43 -12.02
C HIS A 187 6.91 7.17 -11.31
N ILE A 188 6.32 8.14 -11.99
CA ILE A 188 5.12 8.88 -11.59
C ILE A 188 4.12 8.74 -12.74
N ASN A 189 2.95 8.18 -12.47
CA ASN A 189 1.87 8.00 -13.43
C ASN A 189 0.71 8.90 -12.98
N GLU A 190 0.62 10.08 -13.58
CA GLU A 190 -0.42 11.06 -13.28
C GLU A 190 -1.76 10.64 -13.90
N ASP A 191 -2.85 11.10 -13.29
CA ASP A 191 -4.21 10.93 -13.78
C ASP A 191 -4.59 9.48 -14.14
N VAL A 192 -4.16 8.52 -13.32
CA VAL A 192 -4.57 7.11 -13.50
C VAL A 192 -6.01 6.96 -13.09
N VAL A 193 -6.83 6.44 -14.01
CA VAL A 193 -8.27 6.27 -13.78
C VAL A 193 -8.60 4.86 -13.30
N PHE A 194 -9.31 4.76 -12.19
CA PHE A 194 -9.86 3.52 -11.63
C PHE A 194 -11.36 3.49 -11.86
N ASP A 195 -11.77 3.12 -13.08
CA ASP A 195 -13.17 3.22 -13.54
C ASP A 195 -14.16 2.46 -12.64
N ASN A 196 -13.75 1.29 -12.15
CA ASN A 196 -14.58 0.43 -11.30
C ASN A 196 -14.64 0.88 -9.82
N ALA A 197 -13.91 1.93 -9.43
CA ALA A 197 -13.90 2.51 -8.09
C ALA A 197 -14.47 3.93 -8.11
N GLN A 198 -15.72 4.08 -8.56
CA GLN A 198 -16.40 5.38 -8.74
C GLN A 198 -15.61 6.37 -9.61
N ARG A 199 -14.80 5.85 -10.56
CA ARG A 199 -13.92 6.64 -11.40
C ARG A 199 -12.93 7.51 -10.63
N THR A 200 -12.46 6.98 -9.49
CA THR A 200 -11.37 7.59 -8.71
C THR A 200 -10.16 7.79 -9.62
N THR A 201 -9.55 8.96 -9.53
CA THR A 201 -8.33 9.30 -10.27
C THR A 201 -7.22 9.56 -9.25
N ALA A 202 -6.04 8.99 -9.48
CA ALA A 202 -4.90 9.15 -8.58
C ALA A 202 -3.58 9.20 -9.35
N THR A 203 -2.56 9.83 -8.74
CA THR A 203 -1.18 9.70 -9.18
C THR A 203 -0.58 8.42 -8.59
N VAL A 204 -0.06 7.52 -9.43
CA VAL A 204 0.58 6.27 -8.99
C VAL A 204 2.10 6.39 -9.04
N ILE A 205 2.75 6.15 -7.91
CA ILE A 205 4.21 6.21 -7.75
C ILE A 205 4.75 4.81 -7.47
N ALA A 206 5.82 4.43 -8.17
CA ALA A 206 6.50 3.15 -7.97
C ALA A 206 7.81 3.34 -7.19
N LEU A 207 7.83 2.89 -5.93
CA LEU A 207 9.02 2.89 -5.10
C LEU A 207 9.64 1.50 -5.01
N CYS A 208 10.97 1.44 -4.91
CA CYS A 208 11.61 0.24 -4.39
C CYS A 208 11.07 -0.11 -3.00
N HIS A 209 10.85 -1.40 -2.73
CA HIS A 209 10.31 -1.82 -1.44
C HIS A 209 11.26 -1.37 -0.29
N PRO A 210 10.77 -0.73 0.80
CA PRO A 210 11.64 -0.16 1.84
C PRO A 210 12.55 -1.16 2.56
N CYS A 211 12.15 -2.43 2.68
CA CYS A 211 13.01 -3.52 3.18
C CYS A 211 14.10 -3.99 2.21
N GLN A 212 14.09 -3.55 0.95
CA GLN A 212 15.06 -3.91 -0.07
C GLN A 212 15.69 -2.64 -0.68
N PRO A 213 16.32 -1.78 0.15
CA PRO A 213 16.91 -0.53 -0.32
C PRO A 213 17.97 -0.73 -1.41
N GLN A 214 18.61 -1.90 -1.45
CA GLN A 214 19.55 -2.28 -2.50
C GLN A 214 18.93 -2.28 -3.90
N ASN A 215 17.62 -2.45 -4.03
CA ASN A 215 16.94 -2.38 -5.33
C ASN A 215 16.99 -0.96 -5.92
N GLY A 216 17.21 0.06 -5.09
CA GLY A 216 17.50 1.42 -5.55
C GLY A 216 18.74 1.49 -6.45
N ARG A 217 19.71 0.56 -6.32
CA ARG A 217 20.89 0.49 -7.20
C ARG A 217 20.57 -0.02 -8.61
N ALA A 218 19.44 -0.69 -8.78
CA ALA A 218 18.96 -1.16 -10.08
C ALA A 218 18.09 -0.12 -10.78
N ARG A 219 17.78 0.99 -10.10
CA ARG A 219 17.13 2.15 -10.72
C ARG A 219 18.13 2.86 -11.64
N HIS A 220 17.63 3.46 -12.71
CA HIS A 220 18.43 4.29 -13.61
C HIS A 220 18.91 5.58 -12.94
N PHE A 221 18.30 5.96 -11.82
CA PHE A 221 18.69 7.14 -11.06
C PHE A 221 20.01 6.88 -10.29
N SER A 222 20.93 7.83 -10.36
CA SER A 222 22.33 7.67 -9.98
C SER A 222 22.60 7.66 -8.47
N ASN A 223 21.63 8.01 -7.62
CA ASN A 223 21.81 8.26 -6.19
C ASN A 223 21.03 7.28 -5.26
N GLY A 224 20.35 6.27 -5.80
CA GLY A 224 19.69 5.23 -5.01
C GLY A 224 18.46 5.74 -4.24
N ILE A 225 18.44 5.62 -2.91
CA ILE A 225 17.28 6.05 -2.08
C ILE A 225 17.00 7.55 -2.19
N ALA A 226 18.03 8.37 -2.39
CA ALA A 226 17.85 9.82 -2.55
C ALA A 226 16.96 10.15 -3.76
N ASP A 227 16.97 9.31 -4.79
CA ASP A 227 16.10 9.51 -5.95
C ASP A 227 14.64 9.17 -5.62
N GLU A 228 14.38 8.22 -4.71
CA GLU A 228 13.02 7.93 -4.20
C GLU A 228 12.47 9.11 -3.38
N VAL A 229 13.34 9.83 -2.63
CA VAL A 229 12.95 11.07 -1.92
C VAL A 229 12.50 12.13 -2.93
N ASP A 230 13.28 12.34 -3.99
CA ASP A 230 12.95 13.31 -5.03
C ASP A 230 11.67 12.96 -5.79
N LEU A 231 11.43 11.67 -6.07
CA LEU A 231 10.20 11.18 -6.69
C LEU A 231 8.98 11.51 -5.83
N LEU A 232 9.05 11.21 -4.54
CA LEU A 232 7.98 11.54 -3.59
C LEU A 232 7.80 13.06 -3.52
N ALA A 233 8.87 13.83 -3.30
CA ALA A 233 8.79 15.27 -3.18
C ALA A 233 8.15 15.95 -4.40
N LYS A 234 8.45 15.46 -5.62
CA LYS A 234 7.82 15.93 -6.87
C LYS A 234 6.33 15.63 -6.90
N ALA A 235 5.93 14.39 -6.61
CA ALA A 235 4.52 14.01 -6.63
C ALA A 235 3.70 14.71 -5.54
N PHE A 236 4.31 15.06 -4.41
CA PHE A 236 3.65 15.79 -3.32
C PHE A 236 3.66 17.30 -3.46
N ALA A 237 4.43 17.87 -4.41
CA ALA A 237 4.52 19.31 -4.56
C ALA A 237 3.15 19.99 -4.79
N PRO A 238 2.25 19.47 -5.66
CA PRO A 238 0.92 20.07 -5.86
C PRO A 238 0.05 20.03 -4.60
N MET A 239 0.03 18.90 -3.88
CA MET A 239 -0.78 18.73 -2.66
C MET A 239 -0.36 19.68 -1.53
N ARG A 240 0.96 19.94 -1.40
CA ARG A 240 1.49 20.86 -0.41
C ARG A 240 1.02 22.29 -0.61
N GLU A 241 0.85 22.73 -1.85
CA GLU A 241 0.34 24.06 -2.15
C GLU A 241 -1.12 24.19 -1.73
N VAL A 242 -1.94 23.17 -1.98
CA VAL A 242 -3.35 23.11 -1.56
C VAL A 242 -3.44 23.15 -0.02
N TRP A 243 -2.74 22.26 0.68
CA TRP A 243 -2.78 22.22 2.15
C TRP A 243 -2.28 23.51 2.82
N ARG A 244 -1.28 24.19 2.25
CA ARG A 244 -0.83 25.51 2.76
C ARG A 244 -1.90 26.59 2.63
N ASN A 245 -2.78 26.49 1.65
CA ASN A 245 -3.83 27.46 1.40
C ASN A 245 -5.10 27.20 2.21
N GLU A 246 -5.34 25.96 2.66
CA GLU A 246 -6.47 25.60 3.53
C GLU A 246 -6.25 25.90 5.02
N VAL A 247 -5.00 26.13 5.44
CA VAL A 247 -4.61 26.43 6.84
C VAL A 247 -4.45 27.94 7.10
N LYS A 248 -4.86 28.81 6.16
CA LYS A 248 -4.91 30.27 6.32
C LYS A 248 -6.34 30.75 6.50
#